data_AF-A0A919ZUK0-F1
#
_entry.id   AF-A0A919ZUK0-F1
#
_cell.length_a   1.000
_cell.length_b   1.000
_cell.length_c   1.000
_cell.angle_alpha   90.00
_cell.angle_beta   90.00
_cell.angle_gamma   90.00
#
_symmetry.space_group_name_H-M   'P 1'
#
loop_
_entity.id
_entity.type
_entity.pdbx_description
1 polymer ?
#
loop_
_entity_poly.entity_id
_entity_poly.type
_entity_poly.pdbx_seq_one_letter_code
_entity_poly.pdbx_strand_id
1 'polypeptide(L)'
;MKICWFKDSKIGHEKQVHAILDNLALSQDLLIEERYISNPVWLELLLYLLKIKPKQDSIPDIIIGAGSKTTIPMLRYKIDSKTKVISVMKPQFFESKFDLIVAPRHDYKVVPDNVFTYIGSIAKVNINPELEDIGLIVIGGVNKHFNFDDDYLISQIDFVISLFPDTNWIVFNSRRTPESFNERIKKNTSIQKFIDVTKNFEPLNDYLPKAKFKFVTPDSVNMIFESLSSSGETYLFDMHSSRENKITRLIDEVKNNKYAGFLEEKYLENSEIKTITLNKPNTLHDTFREVEKIVYEIEKRFKK
;
A
#
# COMPACT_ATOMS: atom_id res chain seq x y z
N MET A 1 -4.56 -15.79 -21.08
CA MET A 1 -3.13 -15.79 -20.65
C MET A 1 -2.99 -16.65 -19.39
N LYS A 2 -2.04 -17.59 -19.37
CA LYS A 2 -1.74 -18.43 -18.21
C LYS A 2 -0.74 -17.75 -17.28
N ILE A 3 -1.13 -17.55 -16.03
CA ILE A 3 -0.31 -16.90 -15.01
C ILE A 3 -0.02 -17.89 -13.88
N CYS A 4 1.24 -18.00 -13.49
CA CYS A 4 1.63 -18.68 -12.27
C CYS A 4 2.01 -17.64 -11.20
N TRP A 5 1.20 -17.55 -10.14
CA TRP A 5 1.38 -16.58 -9.06
C TRP A 5 2.03 -17.23 -7.84
N PHE A 6 3.25 -16.80 -7.51
CA PHE A 6 3.99 -17.21 -6.31
C PHE A 6 3.64 -16.35 -5.10
N LYS A 7 3.19 -16.99 -4.01
CA LYS A 7 2.69 -16.35 -2.79
C LYS A 7 3.61 -16.64 -1.60
N ASP A 8 3.90 -15.61 -0.81
CA ASP A 8 4.73 -15.69 0.41
C ASP A 8 3.93 -15.57 1.72
N SER A 9 2.60 -15.63 1.63
CA SER A 9 1.66 -15.55 2.75
C SER A 9 1.65 -14.20 3.48
N LYS A 10 2.22 -13.15 2.90
CA LYS A 10 2.10 -11.78 3.44
C LYS A 10 0.96 -11.04 2.74
N ILE A 11 -0.09 -10.74 3.51
CA ILE A 11 -1.30 -10.05 3.01
C ILE A 11 -0.99 -8.80 2.17
N GLY A 12 -0.06 -7.95 2.62
CA GLY A 12 0.31 -6.73 1.88
C GLY A 12 1.06 -6.98 0.58
N HIS A 13 1.75 -8.11 0.44
CA HIS A 13 2.36 -8.52 -0.83
C HIS A 13 1.31 -9.10 -1.75
N GLU A 14 0.42 -9.95 -1.21
CA GLU A 14 -0.63 -10.58 -1.98
C GLU A 14 -1.62 -9.57 -2.54
N LYS A 15 -2.03 -8.58 -1.75
CA LYS A 15 -2.88 -7.47 -2.20
C LYS A 15 -2.31 -6.72 -3.42
N GLN A 16 -0.99 -6.48 -3.44
CA GLN A 16 -0.35 -5.76 -4.55
C GLN A 16 -0.37 -6.58 -5.84
N VAL A 17 -0.04 -7.87 -5.77
CA VAL A 17 -0.12 -8.74 -6.95
C VAL A 17 -1.56 -8.93 -7.40
N HIS A 18 -2.48 -9.11 -6.46
CA HIS A 18 -3.91 -9.21 -6.76
C HIS A 18 -4.43 -7.97 -7.50
N ALA A 19 -4.06 -6.76 -7.07
CA ALA A 19 -4.44 -5.53 -7.76
C ALA A 19 -3.95 -5.49 -9.22
N ILE A 20 -2.72 -5.95 -9.48
CA ILE A 20 -2.17 -6.07 -10.84
C ILE A 20 -2.97 -7.09 -11.65
N LEU A 21 -3.23 -8.27 -11.08
CA LEU A 21 -3.97 -9.35 -11.75
C LEU A 21 -5.41 -8.97 -12.08
N ASP A 22 -6.11 -8.31 -11.14
CA ASP A 22 -7.46 -7.78 -11.35
C ASP A 22 -7.49 -6.79 -12.51
N ASN A 23 -6.51 -5.87 -12.58
CA ASN A 23 -6.43 -4.88 -13.65
C ASN A 23 -6.07 -5.53 -15.01
N LEU A 24 -5.18 -6.54 -15.02
CA LEU A 24 -4.89 -7.32 -16.22
C LEU A 24 -6.13 -8.09 -16.71
N ALA A 25 -6.98 -8.56 -15.80
CA ALA A 25 -8.20 -9.28 -16.17
C ALA A 25 -9.25 -8.40 -16.86
N LEU A 26 -9.16 -7.06 -16.74
CA LEU A 26 -10.08 -6.14 -17.41
C LEU A 26 -9.92 -6.15 -18.94
N SER A 27 -8.74 -6.51 -19.46
CA SER A 27 -8.42 -6.44 -20.88
C SER A 27 -8.22 -7.80 -21.55
N GLN A 28 -8.25 -8.90 -20.79
CA GLN A 28 -7.99 -10.25 -21.27
C GLN A 28 -8.34 -11.34 -20.25
N ASP A 29 -8.67 -12.54 -20.74
CA ASP A 29 -8.92 -13.71 -19.87
C ASP A 29 -7.63 -14.23 -19.22
N LEU A 30 -7.67 -14.48 -17.91
CA LEU A 30 -6.56 -15.01 -17.13
C LEU A 30 -6.89 -16.41 -16.60
N LEU A 31 -5.95 -17.35 -16.78
CA LEU A 31 -5.94 -18.62 -16.07
C LEU A 31 -4.84 -18.55 -15.00
N ILE A 32 -5.23 -18.37 -13.74
CA ILE A 32 -4.31 -18.14 -12.63
C ILE A 32 -4.09 -19.45 -11.85
N GLU A 33 -2.83 -19.88 -11.77
CA GLU A 33 -2.37 -20.96 -10.91
C GLU A 33 -1.61 -20.37 -9.72
N GLU A 34 -2.14 -20.52 -8.51
CA GLU A 34 -1.50 -20.04 -7.29
C GLU A 34 -0.51 -21.07 -6.71
N ARG A 35 0.66 -20.60 -6.28
CA ARG A 35 1.70 -21.43 -5.64
C ARG A 35 2.21 -20.79 -4.37
N TYR A 36 1.94 -21.44 -3.24
CA TYR A 36 2.49 -21.05 -1.95
C TYR A 36 3.90 -21.59 -1.77
N ILE A 37 4.80 -20.75 -1.26
CA ILE A 37 6.19 -21.13 -1.04
C ILE A 37 6.30 -21.79 0.33
N SER A 38 6.53 -23.10 0.31
CA SER A 38 6.74 -23.92 1.50
C SER A 38 8.22 -24.03 1.88
N ASN A 39 9.11 -24.07 0.89
CA ASN A 39 10.53 -24.31 1.12
C ASN A 39 11.24 -23.09 1.73
N PRO A 40 12.24 -23.30 2.59
CA PRO A 40 13.10 -22.23 3.07
C PRO A 40 13.97 -21.68 1.93
N VAL A 41 14.32 -20.39 2.00
CA VAL A 41 15.04 -19.67 0.94
C VAL A 41 16.39 -20.33 0.59
N TRP A 42 17.12 -20.84 1.57
CA TRP A 42 18.40 -21.51 1.35
C TRP A 42 18.26 -22.80 0.53
N LEU A 43 17.18 -23.55 0.71
CA LEU A 43 16.92 -24.78 -0.03
C LEU A 43 16.55 -24.45 -1.47
N GLU A 44 15.70 -23.44 -1.69
CA GLU A 44 15.37 -22.96 -3.03
C GLU A 44 16.61 -22.46 -3.78
N LEU A 45 17.53 -21.78 -3.09
CA LEU A 45 18.80 -21.37 -3.66
C LEU A 45 19.68 -22.56 -4.04
N LEU A 46 19.82 -23.55 -3.16
CA LEU A 46 20.56 -24.79 -3.45
C LEU A 46 19.97 -25.50 -4.67
N LEU A 47 18.65 -25.70 -4.72
CA LEU A 47 17.98 -26.34 -5.86
C LEU A 47 18.16 -25.55 -7.15
N TYR A 48 18.12 -24.21 -7.08
CA TYR A 48 18.36 -23.34 -8.23
C TYR A 48 19.81 -23.49 -8.76
N LEU A 49 20.81 -23.50 -7.87
CA LEU A 49 22.23 -23.68 -8.23
C LEU A 49 22.50 -25.08 -8.82
N LEU A 50 21.84 -26.11 -8.28
CA LEU A 50 21.88 -27.48 -8.81
C LEU A 50 21.04 -27.66 -10.10
N LYS A 51 20.38 -26.60 -10.59
CA LYS A 51 19.49 -26.62 -11.76
C LYS A 51 18.34 -27.63 -11.62
N ILE A 52 17.91 -27.94 -10.40
CA ILE A 52 16.80 -28.84 -10.11
C ILE A 52 15.49 -28.08 -10.28
N LYS A 53 14.79 -28.38 -11.36
CA LYS A 53 13.53 -27.73 -11.72
C LYS A 53 12.33 -28.47 -11.12
N PRO A 54 11.30 -27.76 -10.62
CA PRO A 54 10.06 -28.39 -10.20
C PRO A 54 9.30 -28.94 -11.42
N LYS A 55 8.52 -30.00 -11.22
CA LYS A 55 7.61 -30.51 -12.26
C LYS A 55 6.52 -29.48 -12.55
N GLN A 56 6.17 -29.34 -13.83
CA GLN A 56 5.13 -28.42 -14.30
C GLN A 56 4.12 -29.19 -15.13
N ASP A 57 2.85 -28.98 -14.85
CA ASP A 57 1.76 -29.58 -15.60
C ASP A 57 1.43 -28.77 -16.86
N SER A 58 1.75 -27.47 -16.85
CA SER A 58 1.70 -26.62 -18.04
C SER A 58 2.71 -25.48 -17.97
N ILE A 59 3.10 -24.93 -19.13
CA ILE A 59 4.02 -23.80 -19.24
C ILE A 59 3.20 -22.50 -19.10
N PRO A 60 3.48 -21.64 -18.09
CA PRO A 60 2.81 -20.36 -17.96
C PRO A 60 3.36 -19.33 -18.95
N ASP A 61 2.53 -18.38 -19.35
CA ASP A 61 2.96 -17.21 -20.13
C ASP A 61 3.72 -16.24 -19.23
N ILE A 62 3.20 -16.02 -18.01
CA ILE A 62 3.79 -15.13 -16.99
C ILE A 62 3.91 -15.86 -15.65
N ILE A 63 5.06 -15.69 -15.00
CA ILE A 63 5.30 -15.99 -13.59
C ILE A 63 5.40 -14.66 -12.85
N ILE A 64 4.62 -14.49 -11.78
CA ILE A 64 4.59 -13.25 -10.99
C ILE A 64 4.58 -13.55 -9.50
N GLY A 65 5.20 -12.68 -8.70
CA GLY A 65 5.24 -12.83 -7.25
C GLY A 65 5.79 -11.60 -6.57
N ALA A 66 5.45 -11.44 -5.29
CA ALA A 66 5.89 -10.32 -4.47
C ALA A 66 6.72 -10.78 -3.27
N GLY A 67 7.80 -10.05 -3.00
CA GLY A 67 8.66 -10.27 -1.84
C GLY A 67 9.79 -11.27 -2.05
N SER A 68 10.86 -11.14 -1.26
CA SER A 68 12.13 -11.86 -1.47
C SER A 68 12.05 -13.39 -1.39
N LYS A 69 11.05 -13.95 -0.69
CA LYS A 69 10.84 -15.41 -0.65
C LYS A 69 10.45 -15.97 -2.02
N THR A 70 9.77 -15.17 -2.85
CA THR A 70 9.30 -15.57 -4.20
C THR A 70 10.38 -15.53 -5.26
N THR A 71 11.44 -14.73 -5.05
CA THR A 71 12.47 -14.46 -6.06
C THR A 71 13.09 -15.74 -6.65
N ILE A 72 13.65 -16.62 -5.82
CA ILE A 72 14.34 -17.82 -6.31
C ILE A 72 13.36 -18.88 -6.84
N PRO A 73 12.24 -19.21 -6.15
CA PRO A 73 11.24 -20.12 -6.67
C PRO A 73 10.75 -19.74 -8.07
N MET A 74 10.47 -18.46 -8.32
CA MET A 74 10.02 -18.00 -9.64
C MET A 74 11.09 -18.24 -10.72
N LEU A 75 12.36 -17.89 -10.45
CA LEU A 75 13.45 -18.10 -11.39
C LEU A 75 13.69 -19.59 -11.68
N ARG A 76 13.56 -20.45 -10.65
CA ARG A 76 13.68 -21.91 -10.79
C ARG A 76 12.51 -22.51 -11.57
N TYR A 77 11.33 -21.90 -11.46
CA TYR A 77 10.12 -22.28 -12.21
C TYR A 77 10.16 -21.80 -13.67
N LYS A 78 11.02 -20.84 -14.04
CA LYS A 78 11.18 -20.44 -15.45
C LYS A 78 11.95 -21.52 -16.22
N ILE A 79 11.24 -22.43 -16.89
CA ILE A 79 11.85 -23.49 -17.71
C ILE A 79 11.84 -23.20 -19.21
N ASP A 80 10.87 -22.42 -19.69
CA ASP A 80 10.72 -22.01 -21.08
C ASP A 80 11.22 -20.57 -21.28
N SER A 81 11.85 -20.30 -22.42
CA SER A 81 12.38 -18.99 -22.79
C SER A 81 11.30 -17.94 -23.13
N LYS A 82 10.10 -18.40 -23.52
CA LYS A 82 8.95 -17.56 -23.84
C LYS A 82 8.23 -17.08 -22.58
N THR A 83 8.26 -17.85 -21.50
CA THR A 83 7.70 -17.46 -20.20
C THR A 83 8.37 -16.18 -19.68
N LYS A 84 7.58 -15.22 -19.24
CA LYS A 84 8.06 -13.97 -18.63
C LYS A 84 8.00 -14.07 -17.13
N VAL A 85 9.02 -13.54 -16.44
CA VAL A 85 9.07 -13.51 -14.98
C VAL A 85 9.07 -12.07 -14.50
N ILE A 86 8.07 -11.75 -13.68
CA ILE A 86 7.81 -10.42 -13.15
C ILE A 86 7.99 -10.43 -11.64
N SER A 87 8.92 -9.64 -11.12
CA SER A 87 9.05 -9.40 -9.69
C SER A 87 8.23 -8.18 -9.31
N VAL A 88 7.36 -8.31 -8.31
CA VAL A 88 6.71 -7.18 -7.65
C VAL A 88 7.49 -6.90 -6.36
N MET A 89 7.95 -5.66 -6.20
CA MET A 89 9.02 -5.23 -5.31
C MET A 89 10.44 -5.58 -5.80
N LYS A 90 11.43 -4.81 -5.31
CA LYS A 90 12.84 -5.00 -5.63
C LYS A 90 13.36 -6.34 -5.12
N PRO A 91 13.84 -7.25 -5.98
CA PRO A 91 14.49 -8.46 -5.53
C PRO A 91 15.89 -8.13 -4.99
N GLN A 92 16.34 -8.88 -3.97
CA GLN A 92 17.66 -8.65 -3.35
C GLN A 92 18.83 -9.15 -4.22
N PHE A 93 18.55 -10.11 -5.10
CA PHE A 93 19.53 -10.77 -5.95
C PHE A 93 18.91 -11.07 -7.32
N PHE A 94 19.77 -11.33 -8.32
CA PHE A 94 19.38 -11.76 -9.66
C PHE A 94 18.43 -10.80 -10.41
N GLU A 95 18.55 -9.49 -10.17
CA GLU A 95 17.70 -8.47 -10.83
C GLU A 95 17.69 -8.63 -12.36
N SER A 96 18.83 -8.90 -12.98
CA SER A 96 18.97 -9.10 -14.44
C SER A 96 18.33 -10.38 -14.99
N LYS A 97 17.82 -11.28 -14.14
CA LYS A 97 17.14 -12.51 -14.55
C LYS A 97 15.62 -12.34 -14.70
N PHE A 98 15.08 -11.22 -14.25
CA PHE A 98 13.67 -10.87 -14.40
C PHE A 98 13.44 -10.16 -15.73
N ASP A 99 12.36 -10.53 -16.42
CA ASP A 99 11.93 -9.84 -17.64
C ASP A 99 11.35 -8.45 -17.32
N LEU A 100 10.75 -8.31 -16.13
CA LEU A 100 10.32 -7.03 -15.58
C LEU A 100 10.41 -7.05 -14.05
N ILE A 101 10.88 -5.97 -13.45
CA ILE A 101 10.78 -5.70 -12.02
C ILE A 101 9.90 -4.47 -11.87
N VAL A 102 8.87 -4.59 -11.03
CA VAL A 102 7.99 -3.49 -10.66
C VAL A 102 8.31 -3.14 -9.21
N ALA A 103 8.91 -1.99 -8.94
CA ALA A 103 9.41 -1.67 -7.60
C ALA A 103 9.13 -0.21 -7.17
N PRO A 104 9.05 0.06 -5.85
CA PRO A 104 8.95 1.43 -5.36
C PRO A 104 10.13 2.27 -5.85
N ARG A 105 9.86 3.49 -6.33
CA ARG A 105 10.87 4.41 -6.88
C ARG A 105 12.04 4.66 -5.93
N HIS A 106 11.77 4.78 -4.63
CA HIS A 106 12.79 5.04 -3.62
C HIS A 106 13.79 3.88 -3.41
N ASP A 107 13.51 2.68 -3.94
CA ASP A 107 14.43 1.53 -3.84
C ASP A 107 15.55 1.57 -4.91
N TYR A 108 15.49 2.52 -5.87
CA TYR A 108 16.46 2.69 -6.95
C TYR A 108 16.98 4.13 -7.02
N LYS A 109 18.32 4.27 -7.05
CA LYS A 109 18.98 5.55 -7.38
C LYS A 109 19.09 5.76 -8.89
N VAL A 110 19.37 4.68 -9.60
CA VAL A 110 19.42 4.59 -11.07
C VAL A 110 18.52 3.42 -11.42
N VAL A 111 17.58 3.63 -12.34
CA VAL A 111 16.57 2.64 -12.73
C VAL A 111 17.10 1.85 -13.94
N PRO A 112 17.32 0.53 -13.84
CA PRO A 112 17.71 -0.30 -14.97
C PRO A 112 16.56 -0.47 -16.00
N ASP A 113 16.90 -0.85 -17.24
CA ASP A 113 15.94 -1.00 -18.34
C ASP A 113 14.83 -2.03 -18.09
N ASN A 114 15.12 -3.06 -17.29
CA ASN A 114 14.14 -4.08 -16.92
C ASN A 114 13.32 -3.70 -15.68
N VAL A 115 13.40 -2.45 -15.21
CA VAL A 115 12.70 -1.99 -14.00
C VAL A 115 11.69 -0.88 -14.37
N PHE A 116 10.46 -1.07 -13.93
CA PHE A 116 9.44 -0.03 -13.89
C PHE A 116 9.24 0.39 -12.43
N THR A 117 9.23 1.70 -12.18
CA THR A 117 9.08 2.22 -10.81
C THR A 117 7.73 2.87 -10.57
N TYR A 118 7.22 2.72 -9.34
CA TYR A 118 5.97 3.33 -8.88
C TYR A 118 6.17 4.09 -7.56
N ILE A 119 5.25 4.99 -7.22
CA ILE A 119 5.29 5.71 -5.94
C ILE A 119 4.52 4.92 -4.88
N GLY A 120 5.14 4.69 -3.72
CA GLY A 120 4.48 4.12 -2.56
C GLY A 120 4.13 2.64 -2.64
N SER A 121 2.84 2.33 -2.62
CA SER A 121 2.29 0.97 -2.63
C SER A 121 1.23 0.82 -3.72
N ILE A 122 1.15 -0.38 -4.29
CA ILE A 122 0.19 -0.69 -5.36
C ILE A 122 -1.17 -1.01 -4.74
N ALA A 123 -2.19 -0.27 -5.15
CA ALA A 123 -3.56 -0.45 -4.67
C ALA A 123 -4.55 -0.49 -5.83
N LYS A 124 -5.73 -1.06 -5.58
CA LYS A 124 -6.86 -1.01 -6.51
C LYS A 124 -7.36 0.44 -6.63
N VAL A 125 -7.61 0.87 -7.85
CA VAL A 125 -8.21 2.18 -8.14
C VAL A 125 -9.72 2.09 -7.92
N ASN A 126 -10.27 2.93 -7.05
CA ASN A 126 -11.72 2.98 -6.81
C ASN A 126 -12.24 4.41 -6.99
N ILE A 127 -12.84 4.69 -8.14
CA ILE A 127 -13.40 6.00 -8.45
C ILE A 127 -14.90 5.95 -8.29
N ASN A 128 -15.39 6.78 -7.41
CA ASN A 128 -16.80 7.08 -7.22
C ASN A 128 -17.03 8.58 -7.42
N PRO A 129 -17.90 9.01 -8.35
CA PRO A 129 -18.25 10.42 -8.51
C PRO A 129 -19.19 10.94 -7.40
N GLU A 130 -19.95 10.05 -6.76
CA GLU A 130 -20.95 10.39 -5.75
C GLU A 130 -20.42 10.04 -4.36
N LEU A 131 -19.65 10.97 -3.77
CA LEU A 131 -19.14 10.84 -2.42
C LEU A 131 -20.25 11.09 -1.39
N GLU A 132 -20.23 10.29 -0.33
CA GLU A 132 -21.10 10.44 0.84
C GLU A 132 -20.39 11.34 1.88
N ASP A 133 -21.13 11.99 2.78
CA ASP A 133 -20.56 12.73 3.91
C ASP A 133 -20.03 11.78 5.00
N ILE A 134 -19.10 10.92 4.59
CA ILE A 134 -18.35 9.97 5.41
C ILE A 134 -16.91 10.47 5.55
N GLY A 135 -16.42 10.43 6.79
CA GLY A 135 -15.05 10.68 7.15
C GLY A 135 -14.41 9.41 7.68
N LEU A 136 -13.32 8.97 7.06
CA LEU A 136 -12.56 7.81 7.52
C LEU A 136 -11.35 8.26 8.31
N ILE A 137 -11.16 7.67 9.48
CA ILE A 137 -9.93 7.79 10.26
C ILE A 137 -9.31 6.39 10.32
N VAL A 138 -8.17 6.20 9.67
CA VAL A 138 -7.47 4.91 9.61
C VAL A 138 -6.21 5.00 10.45
N ILE A 139 -6.25 4.36 11.61
CA ILE A 139 -5.19 4.39 12.61
C ILE A 139 -4.32 3.14 12.45
N GLY A 140 -3.04 3.39 12.22
CA GLY A 140 -1.98 2.40 12.32
C GLY A 140 -1.71 2.01 13.77
N GLY A 141 -0.45 1.95 14.17
CA GLY A 141 -0.12 1.52 15.52
C GLY A 141 1.35 1.65 15.84
N VAL A 142 1.75 1.05 16.96
CA VAL A 142 3.14 1.08 17.40
C VAL A 142 4.04 0.49 16.29
N ASN A 143 5.11 1.20 15.98
CA ASN A 143 6.08 0.82 14.96
C ASN A 143 7.43 1.51 15.21
N LYS A 144 8.44 1.17 14.39
CA LYS A 144 9.80 1.69 14.53
C LYS A 144 10.07 3.02 13.81
N HIS A 145 9.11 3.51 13.03
CA HIS A 145 9.27 4.67 12.14
C HIS A 145 8.71 5.95 12.74
N PHE A 146 7.62 5.86 13.49
CA PHE A 146 6.95 7.01 14.11
C PHE A 146 6.65 6.74 15.57
N ASN A 147 6.72 7.79 16.39
CA ASN A 147 6.27 7.76 17.78
C ASN A 147 4.73 7.71 17.80
N PHE A 148 4.18 6.67 18.42
CA PHE A 148 2.74 6.54 18.62
C PHE A 148 2.40 7.22 19.95
N ASP A 149 2.02 8.49 19.87
CA ASP A 149 1.62 9.31 21.01
C ASP A 149 0.09 9.34 21.10
N ASP A 150 -0.46 8.63 22.08
CA ASP A 150 -1.90 8.47 22.26
C ASP A 150 -2.60 9.84 22.45
N ASP A 151 -2.03 10.74 23.26
CA ASP A 151 -2.66 12.03 23.57
C ASP A 151 -2.63 12.97 22.38
N TYR A 152 -1.50 13.00 21.68
CA TYR A 152 -1.35 13.84 20.50
C TYR A 152 -2.21 13.36 19.32
N LEU A 153 -2.37 12.06 19.13
CA LEU A 153 -3.25 11.53 18.10
C LEU A 153 -4.74 11.77 18.43
N ILE A 154 -5.14 11.61 19.70
CA ILE A 154 -6.53 11.88 20.11
C ILE A 154 -6.87 13.36 19.94
N SER A 155 -5.98 14.29 20.32
CA SER A 155 -6.24 15.72 20.13
C SER A 155 -6.38 16.11 18.65
N GLN A 156 -5.59 15.49 17.76
CA GLN A 156 -5.73 15.65 16.32
C GLN A 156 -7.04 15.08 15.77
N ILE A 157 -7.49 13.92 16.27
CA ILE A 157 -8.78 13.32 15.90
C ILE A 157 -9.92 14.26 16.30
N ASP A 158 -9.93 14.74 17.54
CA ASP A 158 -10.95 15.67 18.03
C ASP A 158 -10.97 16.99 17.25
N PHE A 159 -9.79 17.50 16.89
CA PHE A 159 -9.65 18.66 16.01
C PHE A 159 -10.28 18.43 14.64
N VAL A 160 -9.95 17.31 13.98
CA VAL A 160 -10.48 16.97 12.65
C VAL A 160 -11.99 16.78 12.67
N ILE A 161 -12.53 16.08 13.67
CA ILE A 161 -13.97 15.89 13.82
C ILE A 161 -14.67 17.26 13.98
N SER A 162 -14.08 18.15 14.76
CA SER A 162 -14.62 19.51 14.98
C SER A 162 -14.56 20.40 13.74
N LEU A 163 -13.58 20.19 12.84
CA LEU A 163 -13.48 20.92 11.57
C LEU A 163 -14.58 20.55 10.57
N PHE A 164 -15.12 19.34 10.65
CA PHE A 164 -16.14 18.83 9.72
C PHE A 164 -17.34 18.26 10.48
N PRO A 165 -18.18 19.12 11.08
CA PRO A 165 -19.24 18.70 11.99
C PRO A 165 -20.35 17.88 11.32
N ASP A 166 -20.60 18.08 10.02
CA ASP A 166 -21.64 17.37 9.26
C ASP A 166 -21.17 16.02 8.69
N THR A 167 -20.00 15.53 9.12
CA THR A 167 -19.40 14.29 8.61
C THR A 167 -19.65 13.11 9.54
N ASN A 168 -20.03 11.97 8.95
CA ASN A 168 -20.15 10.70 9.66
C ASN A 168 -18.78 10.02 9.77
N TRP A 169 -18.18 10.10 10.95
CA TRP A 169 -16.85 9.59 11.24
C TRP A 169 -16.85 8.10 11.56
N ILE A 170 -16.07 7.36 10.78
CA ILE A 170 -15.82 5.93 10.96
C ILE A 170 -14.32 5.74 11.19
N VAL A 171 -13.98 5.11 12.31
CA VAL A 171 -12.59 4.86 12.70
C VAL A 171 -12.23 3.39 12.54
N PHE A 172 -11.15 3.12 11.82
CA PHE A 172 -10.54 1.80 11.69
C PHE A 172 -9.24 1.77 12.48
N ASN A 173 -9.09 0.79 13.36
CA ASN A 173 -7.79 0.52 14.00
C ASN A 173 -6.93 -0.44 13.16
N SER A 174 -5.81 -0.86 13.73
CA SER A 174 -4.97 -1.93 13.23
C SER A 174 -4.64 -2.93 14.32
N ARG A 175 -4.13 -4.11 13.93
CA ARG A 175 -3.58 -5.11 14.86
C ARG A 175 -2.44 -4.58 15.76
N ARG A 176 -1.86 -3.41 15.43
CA ARG A 176 -0.76 -2.78 16.17
C ARG A 176 -1.22 -1.61 17.03
N THR A 177 -2.49 -1.22 16.96
CA THR A 177 -3.03 -0.11 17.75
C THR A 177 -3.12 -0.53 19.22
N PRO A 178 -2.59 0.27 20.17
CA PRO A 178 -2.71 -0.03 21.59
C PRO A 178 -4.18 -0.16 22.04
N GLU A 179 -4.47 -1.11 22.93
CA GLU A 179 -5.84 -1.27 23.45
C GLU A 179 -6.29 -0.04 24.26
N SER A 180 -5.35 0.63 24.96
CA SER A 180 -5.62 1.90 25.64
C SER A 180 -6.17 2.97 24.70
N PHE A 181 -5.60 3.07 23.50
CA PHE A 181 -6.03 3.98 22.46
C PHE A 181 -7.42 3.60 21.92
N ASN A 182 -7.63 2.30 21.63
CA ASN A 182 -8.93 1.79 21.17
C ASN A 182 -10.05 2.14 22.16
N GLU A 183 -9.82 2.00 23.47
CA GLU A 183 -10.80 2.33 24.50
C GLU A 183 -11.13 3.84 24.58
N ARG A 184 -10.18 4.72 24.25
CA ARG A 184 -10.44 6.16 24.15
C ARG A 184 -11.31 6.49 22.95
N ILE A 185 -11.01 5.89 21.79
CA ILE A 185 -11.81 6.06 20.57
C ILE A 185 -13.26 5.61 20.79
N LYS A 186 -13.48 4.44 21.42
CA LYS A 186 -14.83 3.93 21.71
C LYS A 186 -15.66 4.84 22.63
N LYS A 187 -15.00 5.62 23.48
CA LYS A 187 -15.66 6.56 24.40
C LYS A 187 -16.01 7.90 23.75
N ASN A 188 -15.48 8.18 22.56
CA ASN A 188 -15.76 9.41 21.84
C ASN A 188 -17.12 9.32 21.14
N THR A 189 -18.12 10.01 21.66
CA THR A 189 -19.50 9.99 21.16
C THR A 189 -19.67 10.67 19.80
N SER A 190 -18.69 11.47 19.37
CA SER A 190 -18.69 12.11 18.05
C SER A 190 -18.27 11.17 16.92
N ILE A 191 -17.80 9.96 17.26
CA ILE A 191 -17.46 8.90 16.32
C ILE A 191 -18.67 7.99 16.16
N GLN A 192 -19.26 7.97 14.97
CA GLN A 192 -20.46 7.20 14.66
C GLN A 192 -20.18 5.70 14.67
N LYS A 193 -18.99 5.28 14.22
CA LYS A 193 -18.63 3.86 14.15
C LYS A 193 -17.14 3.62 14.40
N PHE A 194 -16.84 2.64 15.25
CA PHE A 194 -15.49 2.12 15.44
C PHE A 194 -15.42 0.67 14.96
N ILE A 195 -14.50 0.39 14.05
CA ILE A 195 -14.25 -0.93 13.47
C ILE A 195 -12.91 -1.44 14.01
N ASP A 196 -12.99 -2.43 14.90
CA ASP A 196 -11.84 -3.12 15.44
C ASP A 196 -11.50 -4.30 14.53
N VAL A 197 -10.41 -4.17 13.77
CA VAL A 197 -9.98 -5.19 12.79
C VAL A 197 -9.64 -6.53 13.44
N THR A 198 -9.53 -6.59 14.76
CA THR A 198 -9.28 -7.82 15.52
C THR A 198 -10.53 -8.48 16.08
N LYS A 199 -11.65 -7.76 16.18
CA LYS A 199 -12.88 -8.24 16.83
C LYS A 199 -14.08 -8.26 15.89
N ASN A 200 -14.26 -7.24 15.07
CA ASN A 200 -15.38 -7.08 14.15
C ASN A 200 -14.89 -6.55 12.81
N PHE A 201 -14.28 -7.43 12.02
CA PHE A 201 -13.70 -7.06 10.74
C PHE A 201 -14.78 -6.66 9.73
N GLU A 202 -14.67 -5.44 9.22
CA GLU A 202 -15.34 -4.99 8.01
C GLU A 202 -14.30 -4.53 6.99
N PRO A 203 -14.45 -4.84 5.69
CA PRO A 203 -13.51 -4.40 4.68
C PRO A 203 -13.47 -2.87 4.56
N LEU A 204 -12.28 -2.29 4.73
CA LEU A 204 -12.06 -0.85 4.50
C LEU A 204 -12.50 -0.40 3.09
N ASN A 205 -12.43 -1.30 2.10
CA ASN A 205 -12.86 -1.06 0.72
C ASN A 205 -14.35 -0.81 0.56
N ASP A 206 -15.18 -1.19 1.53
CA ASP A 206 -16.63 -0.93 1.48
C ASP A 206 -16.94 0.56 1.75
N TYR A 207 -15.97 1.28 2.30
CA TYR A 207 -16.08 2.67 2.73
C TYR A 207 -15.18 3.62 1.95
N LEU A 208 -13.95 3.20 1.64
CA LEU A 208 -12.94 4.04 0.98
C LEU A 208 -13.45 4.80 -0.26
N PRO A 209 -14.17 4.16 -1.21
CA PRO A 209 -14.62 4.85 -2.42
C PRO A 209 -15.74 5.87 -2.16
N LYS A 210 -16.43 5.78 -1.02
CA LYS A 210 -17.57 6.64 -0.68
C LYS A 210 -17.16 7.83 0.18
N ALA A 211 -16.04 7.72 0.88
CA ALA A 211 -15.62 8.70 1.86
C ALA A 211 -15.12 10.00 1.22
N LYS A 212 -15.69 11.12 1.67
CA LYS A 212 -15.27 12.47 1.29
C LYS A 212 -13.91 12.83 1.87
N PHE A 213 -13.67 12.45 3.11
CA PHE A 213 -12.42 12.72 3.83
C PHE A 213 -11.81 11.42 4.35
N LYS A 214 -10.50 11.27 4.19
CA LYS A 214 -9.72 10.13 4.69
C LYS A 214 -8.51 10.64 5.45
N PHE A 215 -8.45 10.44 6.75
CA PHE A 215 -7.32 10.78 7.62
C PHE A 215 -6.58 9.50 8.00
N VAL A 216 -5.31 9.41 7.66
CA VAL A 216 -4.51 8.18 7.82
C VAL A 216 -3.24 8.46 8.58
N THR A 217 -2.84 7.59 9.51
CA THR A 217 -1.55 7.74 10.18
C THR A 217 -0.38 7.42 9.23
N PRO A 218 0.73 8.20 9.28
CA PRO A 218 1.84 8.07 8.34
C PRO A 218 2.60 6.72 8.42
N ASP A 219 2.41 5.92 9.48
CA ASP A 219 3.02 4.59 9.59
C ASP A 219 2.36 3.53 8.69
N SER A 220 1.16 3.80 8.19
CA SER A 220 0.35 2.84 7.43
C SER A 220 0.44 3.08 5.91
N VAL A 221 1.64 2.92 5.33
CA VAL A 221 1.89 3.19 3.90
C VAL A 221 0.85 2.56 2.97
N ASN A 222 0.49 1.28 3.16
CA ASN A 222 -0.54 0.66 2.32
C ASN A 222 -1.89 1.37 2.42
N MET A 223 -2.30 1.81 3.62
CA MET A 223 -3.58 2.50 3.81
C MET A 223 -3.55 3.91 3.20
N ILE A 224 -2.41 4.59 3.24
CA ILE A 224 -2.21 5.89 2.58
C ILE A 224 -2.41 5.74 1.08
N PHE A 225 -1.78 4.75 0.45
CA PHE A 225 -1.87 4.54 -0.99
C PHE A 225 -3.21 3.90 -1.43
N GLU A 226 -3.86 3.09 -0.59
CA GLU A 226 -5.26 2.67 -0.80
C GLU A 226 -6.20 3.90 -0.74
N SER A 227 -5.95 4.86 0.16
CA SER A 227 -6.73 6.10 0.27
C SER A 227 -6.49 7.06 -0.90
N LEU A 228 -5.24 7.22 -1.33
CA LEU A 228 -4.90 8.05 -2.49
C LEU A 228 -5.31 7.42 -3.82
N SER A 229 -5.51 6.10 -3.86
CA SER A 229 -6.05 5.37 -5.03
C SER A 229 -7.59 5.26 -5.01
N SER A 230 -8.26 6.05 -4.16
CA SER A 230 -9.72 6.16 -4.14
C SER A 230 -10.19 7.61 -4.24
N SER A 231 -11.42 7.84 -4.73
CA SER A 231 -12.07 9.15 -4.70
C SER A 231 -12.12 9.75 -3.29
N GLY A 232 -12.14 11.08 -3.20
CA GLY A 232 -12.17 11.82 -1.93
C GLY A 232 -10.79 12.28 -1.45
N GLU A 233 -10.78 13.25 -0.56
CA GLU A 233 -9.55 13.91 -0.10
C GLU A 233 -8.84 13.04 0.94
N THR A 234 -7.51 12.91 0.80
CA THR A 234 -6.67 12.16 1.74
C THR A 234 -5.77 13.10 2.51
N TYR A 235 -5.69 12.88 3.82
CA TYR A 235 -4.93 13.64 4.79
C TYR A 235 -4.08 12.71 5.66
N LEU A 236 -2.92 13.18 6.07
CA LEU A 236 -2.05 12.49 7.00
C LEU A 236 -2.12 13.13 8.39
N PHE A 237 -2.24 12.30 9.43
CA PHE A 237 -1.97 12.76 10.79
C PHE A 237 -0.51 13.17 10.94
N ASP A 238 -0.26 14.10 11.86
CA ASP A 238 1.09 14.41 12.28
C ASP A 238 1.57 13.40 13.31
N MET A 239 2.75 12.83 13.08
CA MET A 239 3.42 11.94 14.01
C MET A 239 4.92 12.20 13.94
N HIS A 240 5.53 12.37 15.11
CA HIS A 240 6.96 12.58 15.19
C HIS A 240 7.74 11.32 14.78
N SER A 241 8.80 11.51 14.00
CA SER A 241 9.79 10.47 13.73
C SER A 241 11.14 10.88 14.30
N SER A 242 11.80 9.97 15.01
CA SER A 242 13.13 10.21 15.58
C SER A 242 14.26 10.01 14.57
N ARG A 243 13.99 9.36 13.43
CA ARG A 243 15.01 9.00 12.44
C ARG A 243 14.47 9.01 11.02
N GLU A 244 15.19 9.70 10.16
CA GLU A 244 14.95 9.64 8.72
C GLU A 244 15.20 8.22 8.18
N ASN A 245 14.23 7.69 7.44
CA ASN A 245 14.30 6.39 6.79
C ASN A 245 13.45 6.40 5.51
N LYS A 246 13.42 5.27 4.79
CA LYS A 246 12.67 5.19 3.51
C LYS A 246 11.19 5.54 3.64
N ILE A 247 10.57 5.24 4.79
CA ILE A 247 9.15 5.53 5.02
C ILE A 247 8.96 7.01 5.29
N THR A 248 9.77 7.63 6.15
CA THR A 248 9.64 9.07 6.42
C THR A 248 9.88 9.89 5.15
N ARG A 249 10.89 9.54 4.34
CA ARG A 249 11.14 10.18 3.04
C ARG A 249 9.95 10.05 2.09
N LEU A 250 9.31 8.89 2.05
CA LEU A 250 8.12 8.69 1.22
C LEU A 250 6.96 9.58 1.72
N ILE A 251 6.79 9.71 3.04
CA ILE A 251 5.78 10.60 3.62
C ILE A 251 6.10 12.07 3.31
N ASP A 252 7.36 12.48 3.42
CA ASP A 252 7.80 13.84 3.06
C ASP A 252 7.58 14.11 1.57
N GLU A 253 7.86 13.12 0.71
CA GLU A 253 7.57 13.20 -0.72
C GLU A 253 6.06 13.36 -0.99
N VAL A 254 5.21 12.63 -0.29
CA VAL A 254 3.74 12.75 -0.39
C VAL A 254 3.27 14.15 0.03
N LYS A 255 3.79 14.69 1.14
CA LYS A 255 3.48 16.03 1.64
C LYS A 255 3.98 17.13 0.71
N ASN A 256 5.25 17.07 0.29
CA ASN A 256 5.90 18.10 -0.53
C ASN A 256 5.28 18.22 -1.93
N ASN A 257 4.85 17.11 -2.53
CA ASN A 257 4.13 17.12 -3.81
C ASN A 257 2.64 17.43 -3.66
N LYS A 258 2.15 17.63 -2.42
CA LYS A 258 0.74 17.85 -2.09
C LYS A 258 -0.19 16.75 -2.61
N TYR A 259 0.29 15.51 -2.69
CA TYR A 259 -0.55 14.37 -3.05
C TYR A 259 -1.60 14.10 -1.97
N ALA A 260 -1.20 14.24 -0.70
CA ALA A 260 -2.10 14.26 0.44
C ALA A 260 -2.01 15.60 1.16
N GLY A 261 -3.10 16.02 1.79
CA GLY A 261 -3.03 17.02 2.84
C GLY A 261 -2.39 16.43 4.10
N PHE A 262 -2.11 17.26 5.08
CA PHE A 262 -1.55 16.79 6.34
C PHE A 262 -1.83 17.75 7.48
N LEU A 263 -1.95 17.19 8.67
CA LEU A 263 -1.89 17.93 9.91
C LEU A 263 -0.45 18.28 10.24
N GLU A 264 -0.26 19.43 10.87
CA GLU A 264 1.03 19.91 11.33
C GLU A 264 0.84 20.76 12.59
N GLU A 265 1.63 20.48 13.62
CA GLU A 265 1.72 21.33 14.79
C GLU A 265 2.62 22.54 14.49
N LYS A 266 2.09 23.74 14.76
CA LYS A 266 2.82 25.00 14.64
C LYS A 266 2.68 25.82 15.91
N TYR A 267 3.76 26.49 16.26
CA TYR A 267 3.69 27.57 17.24
C TYR A 267 2.91 28.73 16.63
N LEU A 268 1.93 29.23 17.37
CA LEU A 268 1.28 30.48 17.04
C LEU A 268 2.32 31.60 17.14
N GLU A 269 2.39 32.47 16.12
CA GLU A 269 3.40 33.52 16.01
C GLU A 269 3.56 34.29 17.33
N ASN A 270 4.81 34.40 17.79
CA ASN A 270 5.18 35.09 19.04
C ASN A 270 4.54 34.51 20.31
N SER A 271 4.23 33.21 20.34
CA SER A 271 3.75 32.54 21.56
C SER A 271 4.32 31.13 21.74
N GLU A 272 4.27 30.62 22.97
CA GLU A 272 4.57 29.21 23.28
C GLU A 272 3.36 28.29 23.04
N ILE A 273 2.26 28.83 22.48
CA ILE A 273 1.03 28.08 22.23
C ILE A 273 1.18 27.29 20.93
N LYS A 274 1.03 25.97 21.05
CA LYS A 274 0.98 25.05 19.91
C LYS A 274 -0.43 24.97 19.35
N THR A 275 -0.54 24.98 18.03
CA THR A 275 -1.80 24.89 17.28
C THR A 275 -1.66 23.82 16.21
N ILE A 276 -2.74 23.06 15.98
CA ILE A 276 -2.80 22.09 14.89
C ILE A 276 -3.37 22.78 13.66
N THR A 277 -2.70 22.65 12.53
CA THR A 277 -3.11 23.24 11.25
C THR A 277 -3.38 22.15 10.22
N LEU A 278 -4.41 22.33 9.39
CA LEU A 278 -4.73 21.42 8.30
C LEU A 278 -4.22 21.99 6.96
N ASN A 279 -3.17 21.38 6.43
CA ASN A 279 -2.67 21.68 5.09
C ASN A 279 -3.47 20.86 4.07
N LYS A 280 -4.03 21.52 3.05
CA LYS A 280 -4.87 20.86 2.03
C LYS A 280 -4.04 20.16 0.94
N PRO A 281 -4.51 19.02 0.40
CA PRO A 281 -3.95 18.44 -0.81
C PRO A 281 -4.12 19.40 -2.00
N ASN A 282 -3.39 19.15 -3.08
CA ASN A 282 -3.67 19.80 -4.36
C ASN A 282 -4.84 19.09 -5.04
N THR A 283 -5.97 19.78 -5.18
CA THR A 283 -7.22 19.23 -5.76
C THR A 283 -7.14 18.97 -7.26
N LEU A 284 -6.07 19.41 -7.93
CA LEU A 284 -5.81 19.11 -9.35
C LEU A 284 -5.14 17.74 -9.56
N HIS A 285 -4.68 17.07 -8.50
CA HIS A 285 -4.15 15.72 -8.64
C HIS A 285 -5.28 14.72 -8.83
N ASP A 286 -5.17 13.91 -9.88
CA ASP A 286 -6.01 12.73 -10.04
C ASP A 286 -5.69 11.69 -8.97
N THR A 287 -6.68 10.84 -8.69
CA THR A 287 -6.52 9.61 -7.92
C THR A 287 -5.31 8.80 -8.41
N PHE A 288 -4.52 8.25 -7.49
CA PHE A 288 -3.36 7.43 -7.88
C PHE A 288 -3.79 6.19 -8.66
N ARG A 289 -3.09 5.97 -9.77
CA ARG A 289 -3.33 4.89 -10.75
C ARG A 289 -2.06 4.08 -11.01
N GLU A 290 -1.23 3.89 -9.99
CA GLU A 290 0.05 3.19 -10.14
C GLU A 290 -0.14 1.77 -10.68
N VAL A 291 -1.20 1.07 -10.26
CA VAL A 291 -1.54 -0.26 -10.77
C VAL A 291 -1.83 -0.26 -12.28
N GLU A 292 -2.54 0.76 -12.79
CA GLU A 292 -2.85 0.88 -14.22
C GLU A 292 -1.60 1.17 -15.03
N LYS A 293 -0.70 2.03 -14.52
CA LYS A 293 0.61 2.28 -15.15
C LYS A 293 1.46 1.03 -15.24
N ILE A 294 1.45 0.21 -14.18
CA ILE A 294 2.15 -1.07 -14.13
C ILE A 294 1.57 -2.05 -15.15
N VAL A 295 0.24 -2.20 -15.18
CA VAL A 295 -0.43 -3.10 -16.12
C VAL A 295 -0.18 -2.66 -17.56
N TYR A 296 -0.25 -1.37 -17.84
CA TYR A 296 0.13 -0.83 -19.15
C TYR A 296 1.56 -1.20 -19.54
N GLU A 297 2.53 -1.11 -18.62
CA GLU A 297 3.91 -1.50 -18.90
C GLU A 297 4.06 -3.02 -19.13
N ILE A 298 3.33 -3.85 -18.39
CA ILE A 298 3.30 -5.31 -18.60
C ILE A 298 2.75 -5.62 -20.00
N GLU A 299 1.63 -5.01 -20.37
CA GLU A 299 1.01 -5.23 -21.68
C GLU A 299 1.92 -4.72 -22.81
N LYS A 300 2.47 -3.51 -22.68
CA LYS A 300 3.39 -2.93 -23.66
C LYS A 300 4.61 -3.82 -23.92
N ARG A 301 5.14 -4.50 -22.89
CA ARG A 301 6.32 -5.35 -23.02
C ARG A 301 6.00 -6.75 -23.53
N PHE A 302 4.85 -7.31 -23.14
CA PHE A 302 4.61 -8.76 -23.26
C PHE A 302 3.36 -9.14 -24.04
N LYS A 303 2.45 -8.19 -24.33
CA LYS A 303 1.31 -8.42 -25.22
C LYS A 303 1.80 -8.34 -26.67
N LYS A 304 1.48 -9.36 -27.47
CA LYS A 304 1.73 -9.42 -28.90
C LYS A 304 0.51 -8.92 -29.67
#